data_AF-A0A6B2XEJ5-F1
#
_entry.id   AF-A0A6B2XEJ5-F1
#
_cell.length_a   1.000
_cell.length_b   1.000
_cell.length_c   1.000
_cell.angle_alpha   90.00
_cell.angle_beta   90.00
_cell.angle_gamma   90.00
#
_symmetry.space_group_name_H-M   'P 1'
#
loop_
_entity.id
_entity.type
_entity.pdbx_description
1 polymer ?
#
loop_
_entity_poly.entity_id
_entity_poly.type
_entity_poly.pdbx_seq_one_letter_code
_entity_poly.pdbx_strand_id
1 'polypeptide(L)'
;MTWLADNKFIDLQPQWGRPSAITLMSATGDGGVYTQPREEGRYVGMPVEFWTRGWLLQLSPTATALLFALRDALGGHSEPQYIHTAKRQRYGLSSDTWTKGRKELEAQGLLTVKREPQGDFYDFTRLRNAYQLNLERLDDSPSWS
;
A
#
# COMPACT_ATOMS: atom_id res chain seq x y z
N MET A 1 30.06 -1.36 3.56
CA MET A 1 29.67 -2.76 3.28
C MET A 1 29.52 -3.58 4.54
N THR A 2 30.39 -3.42 5.55
CA THR A 2 30.34 -4.15 6.84
C THR A 2 28.97 -4.10 7.50
N TRP A 3 28.32 -2.93 7.57
CA TRP A 3 26.98 -2.81 8.16
C TRP A 3 25.94 -3.78 7.56
N LEU A 4 25.97 -4.03 6.25
CA LEU A 4 25.03 -4.96 5.60
C LEU A 4 25.31 -6.41 6.01
N ALA A 5 26.58 -6.78 6.16
CA ALA A 5 26.98 -8.10 6.64
C ALA A 5 26.65 -8.26 8.13
N ASP A 6 26.93 -7.24 8.94
CA ASP A 6 26.63 -7.21 10.37
C ASP A 6 25.13 -7.34 10.66
N ASN A 7 24.29 -6.77 9.80
CA ASN A 7 22.83 -6.86 9.88
C ASN A 7 22.25 -8.01 9.02
N LYS A 8 23.07 -8.95 8.57
CA LYS A 8 22.68 -10.18 7.86
C LYS A 8 21.88 -9.96 6.57
N PHE A 9 22.10 -8.83 5.89
CA PHE A 9 21.53 -8.56 4.56
C PHE A 9 22.39 -9.10 3.42
N ILE A 10 23.68 -9.33 3.67
CA ILE A 10 24.62 -9.96 2.74
C ILE A 10 25.50 -10.97 3.48
N ASP A 11 25.87 -12.05 2.81
CA ASP A 11 26.97 -12.93 3.22
C ASP A 11 28.22 -12.57 2.41
N LEU A 12 29.34 -12.39 3.09
CA LEU A 12 30.63 -12.03 2.50
C LEU A 12 31.57 -13.21 2.68
N GLN A 13 31.95 -13.85 1.57
CA GLN A 13 32.94 -14.93 1.58
C GLN A 13 34.28 -14.41 1.04
N PRO A 14 35.29 -14.21 1.91
CA PRO A 14 36.62 -13.79 1.48
C PRO A 14 37.23 -14.82 0.55
N GLN A 15 37.80 -14.37 -0.56
CA GLN A 15 38.53 -15.23 -1.49
C GLN A 15 39.96 -14.75 -1.64
N TRP A 16 40.94 -15.66 -1.57
CA TRP A 16 42.33 -15.29 -1.72
C TRP A 16 42.63 -14.86 -3.15
N GLY A 17 43.20 -13.67 -3.33
CA GLY A 17 43.59 -13.15 -4.65
C GLY A 17 42.42 -12.80 -5.58
N ARG A 18 41.19 -12.79 -5.06
CA ARG A 18 39.97 -12.41 -5.79
C ARG A 18 39.10 -11.50 -4.92
N PRO A 19 38.24 -10.64 -5.51
CA PRO A 19 37.22 -9.94 -4.75
C PRO A 19 36.34 -10.92 -3.98
N SER A 20 35.89 -10.53 -2.78
CA SER A 20 34.98 -11.35 -1.97
C SER A 20 33.72 -11.70 -2.75
N ALA A 21 33.28 -12.95 -2.65
CA ALA A 21 31.97 -13.34 -3.15
C ALA A 21 30.90 -12.76 -2.22
N ILE A 22 29.92 -12.07 -2.80
CA ILE A 22 28.83 -11.42 -2.07
C ILE A 22 27.54 -12.15 -2.42
N THR A 23 26.89 -12.74 -1.42
CA THR A 23 25.57 -13.37 -1.58
C THR A 23 24.53 -12.49 -0.92
N LEU A 24 23.45 -12.17 -1.64
CA LEU A 24 22.33 -11.41 -1.07
C LEU A 24 21.50 -12.33 -0.17
N MET A 25 21.16 -11.85 1.02
CA MET A 25 20.37 -12.57 2.02
C MET A 25 18.96 -11.95 2.12
N SER A 26 18.10 -12.54 2.95
CA SER A 26 16.74 -12.07 3.19
C SER A 26 16.69 -10.60 3.62
N ALA A 27 15.72 -9.87 3.07
CA ALA A 27 15.49 -8.45 3.37
C ALA A 27 14.91 -8.19 4.78
N THR A 28 14.56 -9.24 5.53
CA THR A 28 14.08 -9.14 6.93
C THR A 28 15.22 -9.01 7.94
N GLY A 29 16.48 -9.25 7.53
CA GLY A 29 17.65 -9.19 8.42
C GLY A 29 17.79 -10.41 9.34
N ASP A 30 17.07 -11.50 9.07
CA ASP A 30 17.17 -12.76 9.81
C ASP A 30 18.38 -13.61 9.38
N GLY A 31 19.01 -13.29 8.25
CA GLY A 31 20.08 -14.08 7.63
C GLY A 31 19.58 -15.30 6.88
N GLY A 32 18.28 -15.37 6.56
CA GLY A 32 17.71 -16.37 5.68
C GLY A 32 18.17 -16.21 4.23
N VAL A 33 17.95 -17.25 3.42
CA VAL A 33 18.19 -17.21 1.97
C VAL A 33 17.31 -16.13 1.35
N TYR A 34 17.87 -15.33 0.43
CA TYR A 34 17.05 -14.39 -0.34
C TYR A 34 16.02 -15.16 -1.16
N THR A 35 14.75 -15.01 -0.79
CA THR A 35 13.61 -15.38 -1.61
C THR A 35 13.17 -14.17 -2.40
N GLN A 36 12.83 -14.37 -3.68
CA GLN A 36 12.31 -13.27 -4.46
C GLN A 36 10.98 -12.81 -3.82
N PRO A 37 10.77 -11.50 -3.58
CA PRO A 37 9.54 -10.99 -2.94
C PRO A 37 8.22 -11.32 -3.67
N ARG A 38 8.31 -11.95 -4.85
CA ARG A 38 7.17 -12.44 -5.64
C ARG A 38 6.45 -13.61 -4.97
N GLU A 39 7.14 -14.48 -4.24
CA GLU A 39 6.54 -15.69 -3.65
C GLU A 39 5.76 -15.40 -2.35
N GLU A 40 6.10 -14.33 -1.63
CA GLU A 40 5.46 -13.94 -0.36
C GLU A 40 4.45 -12.79 -0.48
N GLY A 41 4.08 -12.37 -1.70
CA GLY A 41 2.93 -11.46 -1.90
C GLY A 41 3.14 -10.00 -1.45
N ARG A 42 4.35 -9.44 -1.59
CA ARG A 42 4.68 -8.07 -1.11
C ARG A 42 4.38 -6.92 -2.09
N TYR A 43 3.60 -7.17 -3.14
CA TYR A 43 3.28 -6.14 -4.13
C TYR A 43 1.78 -5.84 -4.15
N VAL A 44 1.48 -4.55 -4.17
CA VAL A 44 0.12 -4.04 -4.33
C VAL A 44 -0.19 -3.99 -5.82
N GLY A 45 -0.97 -4.96 -6.31
CA GLY A 45 -1.37 -5.02 -7.70
C GLY A 45 -2.38 -3.92 -8.07
N MET A 46 -2.14 -3.24 -9.19
CA MET A 46 -3.03 -2.25 -9.79
C MET A 46 -3.52 -2.73 -11.16
N PRO A 47 -4.80 -2.49 -11.51
CA PRO A 47 -5.30 -2.72 -12.87
C PRO A 47 -4.46 -1.97 -13.91
N VAL A 48 -4.27 -2.56 -15.09
CA VAL A 48 -3.40 -2.00 -16.14
C VAL A 48 -3.91 -0.65 -16.64
N GLU A 49 -5.23 -0.48 -16.58
CA GLU A 49 -6.01 0.68 -16.95
C GLU A 49 -5.58 1.95 -16.21
N PHE A 50 -5.12 1.81 -14.96
CA PHE A 50 -4.56 2.92 -14.20
C PHE A 50 -3.39 3.59 -14.93
N TRP A 51 -2.58 2.79 -15.62
CA TRP A 51 -1.41 3.25 -16.36
C TRP A 51 -1.77 3.69 -17.78
N THR A 52 -2.73 3.02 -18.42
CA THR A 52 -3.00 3.20 -19.85
C THR A 52 -4.11 4.20 -20.17
N ARG A 53 -5.03 4.48 -19.23
CA ARG A 53 -6.20 5.36 -19.45
C ARG A 53 -6.06 6.78 -18.88
N GLY A 54 -4.84 7.19 -18.53
CA GLY A 54 -4.54 8.57 -18.11
C GLY A 54 -4.83 8.88 -16.63
N TRP A 55 -5.20 7.87 -15.83
CA TRP A 55 -5.47 8.06 -14.40
C TRP A 55 -4.28 8.60 -13.61
N LEU A 56 -3.07 8.10 -13.91
CA LEU A 56 -1.84 8.61 -13.29
C LEU A 56 -1.61 10.10 -13.57
N LEU A 57 -2.06 10.61 -14.72
CA LEU A 57 -1.93 12.02 -15.09
C LEU A 57 -3.00 12.89 -14.41
N GLN A 58 -4.21 12.33 -14.23
CA GLN A 58 -5.32 13.05 -13.61
C GLN A 58 -5.17 13.15 -12.09
N LEU A 59 -4.78 12.06 -11.43
CA LEU A 59 -4.73 12.02 -9.97
C LEU A 59 -3.52 12.78 -9.44
N SER A 60 -3.74 13.56 -8.38
CA SER A 60 -2.64 14.15 -7.64
C SER A 60 -1.72 13.08 -7.05
N PRO A 61 -0.45 13.41 -6.75
CA PRO A 61 0.44 12.50 -6.04
C PRO A 61 -0.14 12.03 -4.70
N THR A 62 -0.95 12.88 -4.05
CA THR A 62 -1.60 12.57 -2.77
C THR A 62 -2.71 11.53 -2.94
N ALA A 63 -3.59 11.71 -3.92
CA ALA A 63 -4.64 10.74 -4.22
C ALA A 63 -4.06 9.40 -4.71
N THR A 64 -3.00 9.45 -5.52
CA THR A 64 -2.29 8.25 -5.99
C THR A 64 -1.67 7.46 -4.84
N ALA A 65 -0.95 8.13 -3.94
CA ALA A 65 -0.38 7.49 -2.76
C ALA A 65 -1.45 6.87 -1.86
N LEU A 66 -2.57 7.58 -1.66
CA LEU A 66 -3.68 7.06 -0.87
C LEU A 66 -4.37 5.88 -1.55
N LEU A 67 -4.53 5.88 -2.87
CA LEU A 67 -5.10 4.76 -3.62
C LEU A 67 -4.28 3.47 -3.40
N PHE A 68 -2.94 3.56 -3.47
CA PHE A 68 -2.07 2.42 -3.21
C PHE A 68 -2.13 1.96 -1.76
N ALA A 69 -2.14 2.90 -0.80
CA ALA A 69 -2.30 2.58 0.61
C ALA A 69 -3.63 1.88 0.90
N LEU A 70 -4.73 2.33 0.28
CA LEU A 70 -6.03 1.68 0.40
C LEU A 70 -6.05 0.31 -0.28
N ARG A 71 -5.44 0.16 -1.46
CA ARG A 71 -5.37 -1.11 -2.19
C ARG A 71 -4.63 -2.17 -1.37
N ASP A 72 -3.52 -1.79 -0.75
CA ASP A 72 -2.79 -2.62 0.22
C ASP A 72 -3.64 -2.91 1.47
N ALA A 73 -4.23 -1.88 2.06
CA ALA A 73 -4.94 -2.00 3.32
C ALA A 73 -6.16 -2.89 3.23
N LEU A 74 -6.88 -2.84 2.12
CA LEU A 74 -8.13 -3.56 1.88
C LEU A 74 -7.92 -4.95 1.30
N GLY A 75 -6.72 -5.32 0.86
CA GLY A 75 -6.40 -6.69 0.42
C GLY A 75 -7.29 -7.24 -0.71
N GLY A 76 -7.97 -6.36 -1.46
CA GLY A 76 -8.91 -6.76 -2.53
C GLY A 76 -10.33 -7.10 -2.09
N HIS A 77 -10.71 -6.83 -0.84
CA HIS A 77 -12.12 -6.92 -0.44
C HIS A 77 -13.00 -5.97 -1.26
N SER A 78 -14.12 -6.50 -1.77
CA SER A 78 -15.13 -5.75 -2.51
C SER A 78 -16.08 -4.97 -1.58
N GLU A 79 -16.23 -5.42 -0.34
CA GLU A 79 -17.09 -4.79 0.65
C GLU A 79 -16.40 -3.62 1.39
N PRO A 80 -17.14 -2.61 1.87
CA PRO A 80 -16.59 -1.55 2.71
C PRO A 80 -15.87 -2.12 3.93
N GLN A 81 -14.62 -1.70 4.16
CA GLN A 81 -13.84 -2.13 5.33
C GLN A 81 -13.33 -0.94 6.12
N TYR A 82 -13.41 -1.06 7.45
CA TYR A 82 -12.73 -0.14 8.34
C TYR A 82 -11.22 -0.44 8.35
N ILE A 83 -10.40 0.61 8.22
CA ILE A 83 -8.95 0.51 8.36
C ILE A 83 -8.55 0.98 9.75
N HIS A 84 -7.98 0.07 10.54
CA HIS A 84 -7.46 0.38 11.88
C HIS A 84 -6.43 1.50 11.85
N THR A 85 -6.49 2.40 12.84
CA THR A 85 -5.58 3.56 12.96
C THR A 85 -4.10 3.16 12.90
N ALA A 86 -3.71 2.07 13.57
CA ALA A 86 -2.33 1.58 13.55
C ALA A 86 -1.89 1.14 12.14
N LYS A 87 -2.78 0.56 11.32
CA LYS A 87 -2.48 0.19 9.93
C LYS A 87 -2.35 1.45 9.07
N ARG A 88 -3.28 2.40 9.22
CA ARG A 88 -3.24 3.71 8.56
C ARG A 88 -1.94 4.47 8.82
N GLN A 89 -1.43 4.46 10.05
CA GLN A 89 -0.19 5.16 10.40
C GLN A 89 1.07 4.60 9.71
N ARG A 90 1.07 3.31 9.32
CA ARG A 90 2.22 2.69 8.63
C ARG A 90 2.53 3.31 7.27
N TYR A 91 1.55 3.95 6.64
CA TYR A 91 1.74 4.60 5.33
C TYR A 91 2.37 6.00 5.43
N GLY A 92 2.60 6.53 6.64
CA GLY A 92 3.25 7.83 6.83
C GLY A 92 2.46 9.05 6.31
N LEU A 93 1.18 8.87 5.94
CA LEU A 93 0.33 9.94 5.45
C LEU A 93 -0.27 10.74 6.61
N SER A 94 -0.10 12.07 6.57
CA SER A 94 -0.72 12.96 7.56
C SER A 94 -2.26 12.90 7.47
N SER A 95 -2.95 13.36 8.51
CA SER A 95 -4.42 13.37 8.48
C SER A 95 -5.00 14.29 7.41
N ASP A 96 -4.34 15.41 7.14
CA ASP A 96 -4.74 16.33 6.07
C ASP A 96 -4.53 15.70 4.69
N THR A 97 -3.36 15.08 4.47
CA THR A 97 -3.03 14.32 3.24
C THR A 97 -4.06 13.22 2.98
N TRP A 98 -4.40 12.44 4.02
CA TRP A 98 -5.44 11.41 3.93
C TRP A 98 -6.79 12.00 3.54
N THR A 99 -7.18 13.12 4.16
CA THR A 99 -8.48 13.75 3.92
C THR A 99 -8.57 14.32 2.51
N LYS A 100 -7.51 14.97 2.02
CA LYS A 100 -7.43 15.52 0.66
C LYS A 100 -7.50 14.41 -0.40
N GLY A 101 -6.64 13.40 -0.28
CA GLY A 101 -6.65 12.25 -1.19
C GLY A 101 -7.99 11.54 -1.20
N ARG A 102 -8.62 11.36 -0.02
CA ARG A 102 -9.95 10.72 0.09
C ARG A 102 -11.00 11.49 -0.70
N LYS A 103 -11.07 12.81 -0.53
CA LYS A 103 -12.03 13.67 -1.23
C LYS A 103 -11.84 13.62 -2.75
N GLU A 104 -10.59 13.62 -3.21
CA GLU A 104 -10.28 13.54 -4.64
C GLU A 104 -10.66 12.18 -5.23
N LEU A 105 -10.33 11.08 -4.56
CA LEU A 105 -10.72 9.74 -4.98
C LEU A 105 -12.25 9.56 -4.97
N GLU A 106 -12.96 10.14 -3.99
CA GLU A 106 -14.44 10.18 -3.98
C GLU A 106 -14.98 10.97 -5.17
N ALA A 107 -14.40 12.14 -5.48
CA ALA A 107 -14.82 12.99 -6.59
C ALA A 107 -14.63 12.31 -7.97
N GLN A 108 -13.58 11.50 -8.10
CA GLN A 108 -13.32 10.71 -9.31
C GLN A 108 -14.10 9.38 -9.35
N GLY A 109 -14.85 9.05 -8.30
CA GLY A 109 -15.64 7.83 -8.20
C GLY A 109 -14.84 6.56 -7.87
N LEU A 110 -13.54 6.69 -7.60
CA LEU A 110 -12.64 5.57 -7.28
C LEU A 110 -12.79 5.06 -5.84
N LEU A 111 -13.39 5.87 -4.96
CA LEU A 111 -13.57 5.57 -3.55
C LEU A 111 -14.99 5.86 -3.11
N THR A 112 -15.57 4.94 -2.35
CA THR A 112 -16.80 5.16 -1.57
C THR A 112 -16.47 5.03 -0.09
N VAL A 113 -16.98 5.96 0.72
CA VAL A 113 -16.81 5.95 2.17
C VAL A 113 -18.17 5.89 2.84
N LYS A 114 -18.42 4.83 3.59
CA LYS A 114 -19.63 4.68 4.41
C LYS A 114 -19.30 4.95 5.87
N ARG A 115 -20.24 5.57 6.60
CA ARG A 115 -20.12 5.74 8.05
C ARG A 115 -20.92 4.64 8.71
N GLU A 116 -20.22 3.65 9.25
CA GLU A 116 -20.85 2.50 9.87
C GLU A 116 -20.75 2.58 11.40
N PRO A 117 -21.85 2.28 12.12
CA PRO A 117 -21.83 2.11 13.55
C PRO A 117 -21.03 0.86 13.92
N GLN A 118 -19.90 1.02 14.64
CA GLN A 118 -19.20 -0.10 15.29
C GLN A 118 -19.39 -0.01 16.80
N GLY A 119 -20.08 -1.00 17.37
CA GLY A 119 -20.34 -1.15 18.81
C GLY A 119 -21.35 -2.28 19.07
N ASP A 120 -21.27 -2.90 20.23
CA ASP A 120 -22.28 -3.85 20.71
C ASP A 120 -23.41 -3.09 21.44
N PHE A 121 -24.55 -3.73 21.70
CA PHE A 121 -25.79 -3.10 22.20
C PHE A 121 -25.64 -2.22 23.48
N TYR A 122 -24.52 -2.34 24.20
CA TYR A 122 -24.20 -1.64 25.44
C TYR A 122 -23.03 -0.66 25.36
N ASP A 123 -22.30 -0.57 24.24
CA ASP A 123 -21.12 0.29 24.13
C ASP A 123 -21.32 1.39 23.08
N PHE A 124 -21.02 2.63 23.45
CA PHE A 124 -21.34 3.82 22.66
C PHE A 124 -20.81 3.69 21.23
N THR A 125 -21.75 3.62 20.29
CA THR A 125 -21.58 3.42 18.85
C THR A 125 -20.63 4.46 18.24
N ARG A 126 -19.34 4.14 18.15
CA ARG A 126 -18.40 5.01 17.43
C ARG A 126 -18.61 4.80 15.93
N LEU A 127 -19.14 5.83 15.26
CA LEU A 127 -19.21 5.87 13.81
C LEU A 127 -17.79 5.87 13.23
N ARG A 128 -17.47 4.85 12.43
CA ARG A 128 -16.19 4.72 11.74
C ARG A 128 -16.40 4.77 10.24
N ASN A 129 -15.40 5.29 9.54
CA ASN A 129 -15.39 5.29 8.08
C ASN A 129 -14.96 3.91 7.59
N ALA A 130 -15.85 3.23 6.87
CA ALA A 130 -15.56 2.06 6.07
C ALA A 130 -15.27 2.50 4.63
N TYR A 131 -14.20 1.97 4.03
CA TYR A 131 -13.70 2.35 2.71
C TYR A 131 -13.94 1.21 1.72
N GLN A 132 -14.41 1.55 0.52
CA GLN A 132 -14.63 0.63 -0.58
C GLN A 132 -14.01 1.21 -1.85
N LEU A 133 -13.11 0.46 -2.50
CA LEU A 133 -12.50 0.86 -3.76
C LEU A 133 -13.33 0.38 -4.94
N ASN A 134 -13.64 1.30 -5.85
CA ASN A 134 -14.41 1.02 -7.06
C ASN A 134 -13.45 0.94 -8.24
N LEU A 135 -12.63 -0.11 -8.30
CA LEU A 135 -11.59 -0.22 -9.32
C LEU A 135 -12.13 -0.36 -10.75
N GLU A 136 -13.37 -0.83 -10.91
CA GLU A 136 -14.09 -0.84 -12.20
C GLU A 136 -14.19 0.56 -12.81
N ARG A 137 -14.16 1.63 -12.00
CA ARG A 137 -14.14 3.01 -12.52
C ARG A 137 -12.90 3.28 -13.39
N LEU A 138 -11.80 2.54 -13.17
CA LEU A 138 -10.59 2.66 -13.99
C LEU A 138 -10.81 2.19 -15.43
N ASP A 139 -11.87 1.42 -15.69
CA ASP A 139 -12.20 0.96 -17.04
C ASP A 139 -12.60 2.10 -17.98
N ASP A 140 -13.02 3.21 -17.41
CA ASP A 140 -13.36 4.42 -18.14
C ASP A 140 -12.23 5.46 -18.02
N SER A 141 -12.24 6.45 -18.90
CA SER A 141 -11.34 7.59 -18.78
C SER A 141 -11.66 8.44 -17.53
N PRO A 142 -10.65 9.11 -16.94
CA PRO A 142 -10.87 10.04 -15.83
C PRO A 142 -11.80 11.18 -16.23
N SER A 143 -12.50 11.73 -15.24
CA SER A 143 -13.28 12.95 -15.41
C SER A 143 -12.33 14.14 -15.34
N TRP A 144 -12.05 14.75 -16.49
CA TRP A 144 -11.24 15.96 -16.58
C TRP A 144 -12.02 17.15 -16.01
N SER A 145 -11.39 17.88 -15.09
CA SER A 145 -11.93 19.07 -14.42
C SER A 145 -11.13 20.30 -14.78
#